data_AF-A0A5E4GFM3-F1
#
_entry.id   AF-A0A5E4GFM3-F1
#
_cell.length_a   1.000
_cell.length_b   1.000
_cell.length_c   1.000
_cell.angle_alpha   90.00
_cell.angle_beta   90.00
_cell.angle_gamma   90.00
#
_symmetry.space_group_name_H-M   'P 1'
#
loop_
_entity.id
_entity.type
_entity.pdbx_description
1 polymer ?
#
loop_
_entity_poly.entity_id
_entity_poly.type
_entity_poly.pdbx_seq_one_letter_code
_entity_poly.pdbx_strand_id
1 'polypeptide(L)'
;YDAHIGEYFTLRGVLLWTVNDFLAYRNLSGCVVKGYKACPICSDDTPSHRLKNGHKICYIGHRKWLPINHPYRRQRAAFNGKPEYGTPPEPLHGEEVLRIVEDINYIWGSKNGGSVGENDGDRVCWKKKSKFFDLEYWKYLHVRHVLDVMHIEKNVCDSIIGTLLEIPGKKKDGIAARLDLLNMGVKTDLQPKYGERRTRLPPGPWNLSRAEKRAVCNSFYGMKVPEGYYSRLLGLKSHDCHTLMQQLLPVAIRSILEKPARYAITLLCFFFNAICAKMVDVSKLDKLEEDVVVTLCLLEKYFPPSFFDIMVHLVVHLVREVRLCGPVYFRWMYPFERYMKVLKGYVQNLTRLEGCIAERYIAEEAVEFCTEHLSDVSTVGVPSSQKMGVSKPLSGCTAHLYVLENTEEVLPYIEEHMIHIKTTYPKFRKRTKWLQDKHNSTFIQWLHFKVQSELNGEEHNGVSENLRWLAAGPSMAAPSYRSYLINGVKFNTKAQDDVRTVQNSGVYLLAHTMQVASAKDKNPIVSNMGFYGVIQEIWDLDYQKFRIPVLRCDWIDNTLGLVVDELGFTLVDLSKIGYRNDQFVMASQVKQVFYVDDPMHRGWSVVLSMPNREYNDVIGDDVL
;
A
#
# COMPACT_ATOMS: atom_id res chain seq x y z
N TYR A 1 -0.84 36.84 -8.67
CA TYR A 1 -2.24 37.24 -8.49
C TYR A 1 -2.92 36.05 -7.85
N ASP A 2 -3.46 36.24 -6.66
CA ASP A 2 -4.27 35.22 -6.00
C ASP A 2 -5.67 35.29 -6.62
N ALA A 3 -6.09 34.23 -7.31
CA ALA A 3 -7.35 34.20 -8.04
C ALA A 3 -8.58 34.10 -7.13
N HIS A 4 -8.41 33.64 -5.88
CA HIS A 4 -9.50 33.52 -4.93
C HIS A 4 -9.86 34.87 -4.31
N ILE A 5 -8.84 35.62 -3.88
CA ILE A 5 -9.04 36.94 -3.25
C ILE A 5 -8.98 38.09 -4.26
N GLY A 6 -8.48 37.86 -5.48
CA GLY A 6 -8.43 38.87 -6.53
C GLY A 6 -7.31 39.91 -6.38
N GLU A 7 -6.23 39.58 -5.65
CA GLU A 7 -5.18 40.54 -5.31
C GLU A 7 -3.79 40.10 -5.75
N TYR A 8 -2.91 41.08 -5.99
CA TYR A 8 -1.49 40.83 -6.20
C TYR A 8 -0.80 40.62 -4.85
N PHE A 9 -0.02 39.54 -4.74
CA PHE A 9 0.79 39.25 -3.57
C PHE A 9 2.26 39.07 -3.97
N THR A 10 3.16 39.30 -3.02
CA THR A 10 4.57 38.97 -3.19
C THR A 10 4.77 37.48 -2.95
N LEU A 11 5.02 36.71 -4.01
CA LEU A 11 5.39 35.30 -3.88
C LEU A 11 6.77 35.18 -3.22
N ARG A 12 6.83 34.46 -2.09
CA ARG A 12 8.10 34.08 -1.44
C ARG A 12 8.24 32.57 -1.51
N GLY A 13 9.40 32.10 -1.97
CA GLY A 13 9.73 30.68 -2.03
C GLY A 13 10.70 30.29 -0.92
N VAL A 14 10.50 29.11 -0.32
CA VAL A 14 11.40 28.52 0.67
C VAL A 14 11.70 27.08 0.25
N LEU A 15 12.98 26.73 0.15
CA LEU A 15 13.41 25.34 0.04
C LEU A 15 13.33 24.67 1.41
N LEU A 16 12.35 23.78 1.61
CA LEU A 16 12.14 23.08 2.88
C LEU A 16 13.12 21.91 3.08
N TRP A 17 13.35 21.12 2.03
CA TRP A 17 14.28 19.99 2.05
C TRP A 17 14.58 19.53 0.62
N THR A 18 15.55 18.63 0.48
CA THR A 18 15.80 17.90 -0.76
C THR A 18 15.50 16.41 -0.59
N VAL A 19 14.91 15.76 -1.59
CA VAL A 19 14.77 14.29 -1.65
C VAL A 19 15.71 13.77 -2.74
N ASN A 20 16.61 12.85 -2.40
CA ASN A 20 17.60 12.33 -3.34
C ASN A 20 17.95 10.89 -3.02
N ASP A 21 18.39 10.16 -4.04
CA ASP A 21 19.09 8.90 -3.81
C ASP A 21 20.29 9.11 -2.86
N PHE A 22 20.70 8.06 -2.16
CA PHE A 22 21.70 8.20 -1.10
C PHE A 22 23.11 8.58 -1.62
N LEU A 23 23.41 8.38 -2.90
CA LEU A 23 24.67 8.83 -3.51
C LEU A 23 24.63 10.32 -3.86
N ALA A 24 23.49 10.81 -4.35
CA ALA A 24 23.23 12.23 -4.58
C ALA A 24 23.12 13.00 -3.25
N TYR A 25 22.58 12.37 -2.20
CA TYR A 25 22.58 12.90 -0.83
C TYR A 25 23.99 13.33 -0.41
N ARG A 26 25.00 12.47 -0.61
CA ARG A 26 26.42 12.81 -0.35
C ARG A 26 26.86 14.07 -1.07
N ASN A 27 26.50 14.18 -2.35
CA ASN A 27 26.97 15.27 -3.19
C ASN A 27 26.32 16.61 -2.78
N LEU A 28 25.07 16.61 -2.34
CA LEU A 28 24.36 17.82 -1.94
C LEU A 28 24.64 18.24 -0.49
N SER A 29 24.62 17.29 0.44
CA SER A 29 24.85 17.55 1.87
C SER A 29 26.32 17.73 2.22
N GLY A 30 27.22 17.10 1.46
CA GLY A 30 28.62 16.94 1.84
C GLY A 30 28.86 15.82 2.85
N CYS A 31 27.82 15.15 3.37
CA CYS A 31 27.94 14.03 4.29
C CYS A 31 28.58 12.82 3.62
N VAL A 32 29.34 12.05 4.38
CA VAL A 32 29.80 10.72 3.98
C VAL A 32 28.65 9.73 4.06
N VAL A 33 28.46 8.93 3.00
CA VAL A 33 27.36 7.94 2.87
C VAL A 33 27.84 6.49 2.77
N LYS A 34 29.13 6.25 3.10
CA LYS A 34 29.79 4.94 3.13
C LYS A 34 30.87 4.94 4.22
N GLY A 35 31.25 3.78 4.72
CA GLY A 35 32.26 3.68 5.78
C GLY A 35 31.62 3.73 7.17
N TYR A 36 32.40 3.96 8.21
CA TYR A 36 31.95 3.84 9.60
C TYR A 36 30.87 4.86 10.00
N LYS A 37 30.87 6.04 9.36
CA LYS A 37 30.04 7.21 9.70
C LYS A 37 29.02 7.55 8.61
N ALA A 38 28.49 6.51 7.96
CA ALA A 38 27.67 6.66 6.75
C ALA A 38 26.25 7.16 7.02
N CYS A 39 25.75 7.08 8.26
CA CYS A 39 24.42 7.55 8.60
C CYS A 39 24.49 9.06 8.89
N PRO A 40 23.81 9.92 8.11
CA PRO A 40 23.84 11.37 8.35
C PRO A 40 23.08 11.79 9.62
N ILE A 41 22.30 10.87 10.21
CA ILE A 41 21.50 11.11 11.42
C ILE A 41 22.26 10.67 12.67
N CYS A 42 22.95 9.52 12.63
CA CYS A 42 23.80 9.06 13.73
C CYS A 42 25.20 9.67 13.71
N SER A 43 25.65 10.19 12.56
CA SER A 43 26.94 10.83 12.37
C SER A 43 28.11 10.00 12.91
N ASP A 44 28.92 10.55 13.81
CA ASP A 44 30.10 9.88 14.38
C ASP A 44 29.72 8.66 15.24
N ASP A 45 28.51 8.64 15.80
CA ASP A 45 28.00 7.57 16.66
C ASP A 45 27.25 6.47 15.88
N THR A 46 27.37 6.47 14.55
CA THR A 46 26.82 5.43 13.68
C THR A 46 27.27 4.03 14.15
N PRO A 47 26.35 3.13 14.53
CA PRO A 47 26.70 1.81 15.05
C PRO A 47 27.17 0.92 13.89
N SER A 48 28.48 0.90 13.66
CA SER A 48 29.10 0.24 12.51
C SER A 48 30.18 -0.76 12.93
N HIS A 49 30.38 -1.78 12.10
CA HIS A 49 31.38 -2.82 12.31
C HIS A 49 31.99 -3.26 10.97
N ARG A 50 33.32 -3.39 10.93
CA ARG A 50 34.01 -3.88 9.74
C ARG A 50 34.12 -5.39 9.78
N LEU A 51 33.48 -6.04 8.81
CA LEU A 51 33.56 -7.48 8.62
C LEU A 51 34.95 -7.87 8.13
N LYS A 52 35.59 -8.82 8.82
CA LYS A 52 36.99 -9.20 8.60
C LYS A 52 37.18 -9.92 7.26
N ASN A 53 36.27 -10.81 6.89
CA ASN A 53 36.33 -11.60 5.65
C ASN A 53 35.47 -10.97 4.55
N GLY A 54 34.31 -10.40 4.90
CA GLY A 54 33.46 -9.70 3.94
C GLY A 54 34.05 -8.37 3.45
N HIS A 55 35.01 -7.80 4.20
CA HIS A 55 35.67 -6.51 3.95
C HIS A 55 34.71 -5.32 3.77
N LYS A 56 33.48 -5.45 4.27
CA LYS A 56 32.43 -4.44 4.23
C LYS A 56 32.16 -3.89 5.62
N ILE A 57 31.69 -2.65 5.68
CA ILE A 57 31.07 -2.11 6.88
C ILE A 57 29.62 -2.58 6.92
N CYS A 58 29.24 -3.22 8.02
CA CYS A 58 27.84 -3.46 8.36
C CYS A 58 27.42 -2.52 9.50
N TYR A 59 26.11 -2.33 9.65
CA TYR A 59 25.50 -1.39 10.59
C TYR A 59 24.58 -2.17 11.52
N ILE A 60 25.16 -2.66 12.61
CA ILE A 60 24.51 -3.53 13.61
C ILE A 60 24.57 -2.86 14.98
N GLY A 61 23.66 -3.22 15.88
CA GLY A 61 23.53 -2.58 17.19
C GLY A 61 22.24 -1.79 17.35
N HIS A 62 21.18 -2.14 16.62
CA HIS A 62 19.86 -1.51 16.75
C HIS A 62 19.27 -1.65 18.17
N ARG A 63 19.82 -2.56 18.99
CA ARG A 63 19.49 -2.68 20.42
C ARG A 63 19.70 -1.39 21.21
N LYS A 64 20.53 -0.45 20.73
CA LYS A 64 20.68 0.89 21.33
C LYS A 64 19.36 1.67 21.39
N TRP A 65 18.42 1.39 20.49
CA TRP A 65 17.09 2.02 20.45
C TRP A 65 16.02 1.30 21.29
N LEU A 66 16.33 0.14 21.88
CA LEU A 66 15.40 -0.53 22.78
C LEU A 66 15.39 0.15 24.16
N PRO A 67 14.31 0.04 24.95
CA PRO A 67 14.33 0.44 26.36
C PRO A 67 15.49 -0.19 27.13
N ILE A 68 16.07 0.52 28.11
CA ILE A 68 17.26 0.08 28.88
C ILE A 68 17.03 -1.30 29.55
N ASN A 69 15.82 -1.57 29.99
CA ASN A 69 15.42 -2.81 30.64
C ASN A 69 15.02 -3.93 29.65
N HIS A 70 15.02 -3.70 28.34
CA HIS A 70 14.58 -4.68 27.36
C HIS A 70 15.49 -5.93 27.36
N PRO A 71 14.94 -7.16 27.39
CA PRO A 71 15.73 -8.39 27.54
C PRO A 71 16.84 -8.56 26.48
N TYR A 72 16.61 -8.09 25.26
CA TYR A 72 17.56 -8.24 24.15
C TYR A 72 18.89 -7.53 24.40
N ARG A 73 18.91 -6.46 25.21
CA ARG A 73 20.15 -5.73 25.56
C ARG A 73 21.16 -6.61 26.29
N ARG A 74 20.70 -7.64 27.01
CA ARG A 74 21.57 -8.57 27.75
C ARG A 74 21.97 -9.82 26.95
N GLN A 75 21.31 -10.08 25.82
CA GLN A 75 21.50 -11.30 25.04
C GLN A 75 22.79 -11.23 24.20
N ARG A 76 23.87 -11.88 24.65
CA ARG A 76 25.16 -11.85 23.94
C ARG A 76 25.17 -12.76 22.71
N ALA A 77 24.88 -14.05 22.91
CA ALA A 77 25.01 -15.09 21.90
C ALA A 77 24.09 -14.91 20.68
N ALA A 78 22.90 -14.31 20.89
CA ALA A 78 21.94 -14.10 19.82
C ALA A 78 22.31 -12.94 18.86
N PHE A 79 23.26 -12.06 19.25
CA PHE A 79 23.57 -10.84 18.51
C PHE A 79 25.05 -10.79 18.11
N ASN A 80 25.85 -9.89 18.71
CA ASN A 80 27.24 -9.61 18.36
C ASN A 80 28.24 -10.08 19.45
N GLY A 81 27.82 -10.99 20.34
CA GLY A 81 28.65 -11.50 21.43
C GLY A 81 28.78 -10.55 22.63
N LYS A 82 28.22 -9.33 22.57
CA LYS A 82 28.32 -8.31 23.62
C LYS A 82 26.94 -7.89 24.15
N PRO A 83 26.85 -7.49 25.43
CA PRO A 83 25.68 -6.76 25.93
C PRO A 83 25.64 -5.34 25.34
N GLU A 84 24.47 -4.72 25.30
CA GLU A 84 24.26 -3.36 24.79
C GLU A 84 23.73 -2.42 25.89
N TYR A 85 24.58 -1.48 26.31
CA TYR A 85 24.27 -0.50 27.36
C TYR A 85 24.17 0.94 26.83
N GLY A 86 24.52 1.17 25.56
CA GLY A 86 24.49 2.50 24.95
C GLY A 86 23.08 3.01 24.69
N THR A 87 22.99 4.31 24.46
CA THR A 87 21.77 5.01 24.04
C THR A 87 21.78 5.21 22.53
N PRO A 88 20.61 5.53 21.92
CA PRO A 88 20.55 5.99 20.55
C PRO A 88 21.42 7.23 20.35
N PRO A 89 22.12 7.36 19.21
CA PRO A 89 22.74 8.61 18.79
C PRO A 89 21.70 9.74 18.73
N GLU A 90 22.09 10.93 19.20
CA GLU A 90 21.28 12.14 19.09
C GLU A 90 21.55 12.83 17.74
N PRO A 91 20.52 13.10 16.92
CA PRO A 91 20.71 13.78 15.64
C PRO A 91 21.19 15.22 15.80
N LEU A 92 22.25 15.58 15.07
CA LEU A 92 22.79 16.95 15.11
C LEU A 92 21.82 17.99 14.51
N HIS A 93 21.69 19.11 15.22
CA HIS A 93 20.97 20.30 14.74
C HIS A 93 21.71 20.97 13.58
N GLY A 94 20.99 21.74 12.76
CA GLY A 94 21.59 22.36 11.58
C GLY A 94 22.65 23.40 11.90
N GLU A 95 22.54 24.08 13.04
CA GLU A 95 23.56 25.01 13.53
C GLU A 95 24.84 24.28 13.98
N GLU A 96 24.70 23.10 14.58
CA GLU A 96 25.84 22.25 14.93
C GLU A 96 26.55 21.76 13.67
N VAL A 97 25.78 21.28 12.70
CA VAL A 97 26.34 20.89 11.40
C VAL A 97 27.03 22.06 10.71
N LEU A 98 26.44 23.27 10.74
CA LEU A 98 27.04 24.47 10.16
C LEU A 98 28.42 24.75 10.78
N ARG A 99 28.52 24.74 12.12
CA ARG A 99 29.81 24.91 12.82
C ARG A 99 30.84 23.87 12.42
N ILE A 100 30.43 22.62 12.25
CA ILE A 100 31.34 21.53 11.82
C ILE A 100 31.84 21.75 10.39
N VAL A 101 30.98 22.21 9.48
CA VAL A 101 31.33 22.32 8.05
C VAL A 101 31.95 23.65 7.64
N GLU A 102 31.84 24.70 8.46
CA GLU A 102 32.39 26.02 8.17
C GLU A 102 33.90 26.01 8.02
N ASP A 103 34.60 25.21 8.81
CA ASP A 103 36.06 25.11 8.80
C ASP A 103 36.58 24.11 7.73
N ILE A 104 35.70 23.49 6.94
CA ILE A 104 36.11 22.52 5.91
C ILE A 104 36.54 23.24 4.63
N ASN A 105 37.85 23.28 4.41
CA ASN A 105 38.43 23.76 3.16
C ASN A 105 38.23 22.75 2.01
N TYR A 106 37.19 22.96 1.18
CA TYR A 106 36.89 22.13 0.00
C TYR A 106 37.16 22.87 -1.31
N ILE A 107 38.05 22.34 -2.15
CA ILE A 107 38.37 22.90 -3.48
C ILE A 107 37.53 22.18 -4.56
N TRP A 108 36.63 22.92 -5.20
CA TRP A 108 35.81 22.43 -6.31
C TRP A 108 36.66 22.07 -7.54
N GLY A 109 36.39 20.93 -8.19
CA GLY A 109 37.05 20.52 -9.42
C GLY A 109 38.40 19.80 -9.27
N SER A 110 38.92 19.64 -8.04
CA SER A 110 40.10 18.81 -7.79
C SER A 110 39.77 17.32 -8.00
N LYS A 111 40.51 16.65 -8.90
CA LYS A 111 40.46 15.18 -9.06
C LYS A 111 40.94 14.42 -7.81
N ASN A 112 41.59 15.13 -6.87
CA ASN A 112 42.11 14.61 -5.61
C ASN A 112 41.33 15.21 -4.42
N GLY A 113 40.02 14.99 -4.36
CA GLY A 113 39.15 15.41 -3.26
C GLY A 113 39.16 14.44 -2.06
N GLY A 114 40.34 14.03 -1.61
CA GLY A 114 40.49 13.23 -0.39
C GLY A 114 41.79 13.58 0.29
N SER A 115 41.74 13.88 1.58
CA SER A 115 42.91 13.81 2.45
C SER A 115 43.55 12.43 2.26
N VAL A 116 44.74 12.44 1.63
CA VAL A 116 45.58 11.26 1.48
C VAL A 116 46.18 10.97 2.84
N GLY A 117 45.80 9.85 3.46
CA GLY A 117 46.52 9.31 4.63
C GLY A 117 45.71 8.99 5.89
N GLU A 118 44.45 9.40 6.01
CA GLU A 118 43.67 9.12 7.23
C GLU A 118 42.96 7.76 7.17
N ASN A 119 43.10 6.97 8.25
CA ASN A 119 42.33 5.75 8.46
C ASN A 119 40.82 6.08 8.39
N ASP A 120 40.02 5.19 7.78
CA ASP A 120 38.60 5.45 7.51
C ASP A 120 37.74 5.71 8.78
N GLY A 121 38.27 5.43 9.97
CA GLY A 121 37.66 5.74 11.27
C GLY A 121 37.89 7.18 11.76
N ASP A 122 38.98 7.83 11.35
CA ASP A 122 39.34 9.19 11.77
C ASP A 122 38.72 10.28 10.88
N ARG A 123 38.08 9.88 9.78
CA ARG A 123 37.43 10.81 8.86
C ARG A 123 36.24 11.52 9.50
N VAL A 124 36.15 12.82 9.29
CA VAL A 124 34.99 13.64 9.69
C VAL A 124 33.76 13.22 8.86
N CYS A 125 32.56 13.26 9.46
CA CYS A 125 31.30 12.87 8.81
C CYS A 125 30.95 13.75 7.59
N TRP A 126 31.55 14.94 7.45
CA TRP A 126 31.38 15.85 6.30
C TRP A 126 32.69 16.06 5.54
N LYS A 127 32.56 16.20 4.21
CA LYS A 127 33.68 16.50 3.30
C LYS A 127 33.62 17.91 2.71
N LYS A 128 32.49 18.61 2.85
CA LYS A 128 32.31 19.98 2.36
C LYS A 128 31.12 20.65 3.03
N LYS A 129 31.12 21.98 3.04
CA LYS A 129 29.93 22.81 3.31
C LYS A 129 28.97 22.75 2.12
N SER A 130 27.70 22.42 2.39
CA SER A 130 26.65 22.50 1.37
C SER A 130 26.36 23.95 1.00
N LYS A 131 26.15 24.23 -0.29
CA LYS A 131 25.77 25.57 -0.77
C LYS A 131 24.45 26.06 -0.17
N PHE A 132 23.58 25.13 0.27
CA PHE A 132 22.31 25.50 0.90
C PHE A 132 22.47 26.20 2.24
N PHE A 133 23.64 26.12 2.90
CA PHE A 133 23.91 26.91 4.10
C PHE A 133 24.06 28.42 3.82
N ASP A 134 24.11 28.84 2.55
CA ASP A 134 24.02 30.25 2.19
C ASP A 134 22.58 30.78 2.33
N LEU A 135 21.58 29.89 2.39
CA LEU A 135 20.22 30.25 2.76
C LEU A 135 20.19 30.41 4.29
N GLU A 136 19.97 31.64 4.76
CA GLU A 136 20.08 32.01 6.19
C GLU A 136 19.27 31.10 7.12
N TYR A 137 18.12 30.62 6.65
CA TYR A 137 17.20 29.79 7.43
C TYR A 137 17.56 28.29 7.42
N TRP A 138 18.45 27.83 6.54
CA TRP A 138 18.72 26.39 6.32
C TRP A 138 19.25 25.68 7.56
N LYS A 139 20.03 26.39 8.38
CA LYS A 139 20.57 25.88 9.66
C LYS A 139 19.49 25.62 10.72
N TYR A 140 18.31 26.23 10.59
CA TYR A 140 17.20 26.02 11.51
C TYR A 140 16.27 24.86 11.10
N LEU A 141 16.49 24.26 9.93
CA LEU A 141 15.69 23.12 9.48
C LEU A 141 16.10 21.84 10.21
N HIS A 142 15.14 21.17 10.85
CA HIS A 142 15.30 19.89 11.55
C HIS A 142 15.66 18.75 10.58
N VAL A 143 15.14 18.81 9.36
CA VAL A 143 15.43 17.88 8.27
C VAL A 143 15.76 18.71 7.03
N ARG A 144 17.01 18.64 6.59
CA ARG A 144 17.55 19.39 5.44
C ARG A 144 17.53 18.54 4.16
N HIS A 145 17.85 17.27 4.33
CA HIS A 145 17.88 16.28 3.26
C HIS A 145 17.10 15.06 3.76
N VAL A 146 16.00 14.76 3.09
CA VAL A 146 15.07 13.68 3.43
C VAL A 146 15.64 12.34 2.96
N LEU A 147 15.43 11.30 3.75
CA LEU A 147 15.73 9.93 3.38
C LEU A 147 14.74 9.47 2.29
N ASP A 148 15.29 9.01 1.18
CA ASP A 148 14.51 8.48 0.07
C ASP A 148 13.98 7.08 0.40
N VAL A 149 12.75 7.05 0.95
CA VAL A 149 12.09 5.81 1.37
C VAL A 149 11.90 4.84 0.21
N MET A 150 11.61 5.33 -1.00
CA MET A 150 11.45 4.47 -2.18
C MET A 150 12.73 3.68 -2.45
N HIS A 151 13.88 4.36 -2.45
CA HIS A 151 15.16 3.71 -2.66
C HIS A 151 15.57 2.82 -1.47
N ILE A 152 15.30 3.24 -0.24
CA ILE A 152 15.57 2.42 0.96
C ILE A 152 14.78 1.11 0.90
N GLU A 153 13.46 1.19 0.72
CA GLU A 153 12.56 0.03 0.64
C GLU A 153 12.98 -0.91 -0.50
N LYS A 154 13.30 -0.36 -1.68
CA LYS A 154 13.81 -1.16 -2.80
C LYS A 154 15.10 -1.93 -2.43
N ASN A 155 16.08 -1.26 -1.82
CA ASN A 155 17.36 -1.90 -1.45
C ASN A 155 17.18 -2.97 -0.37
N VAL A 156 16.28 -2.73 0.58
CA VAL A 156 15.92 -3.70 1.62
C VAL A 156 15.23 -4.91 0.99
N CYS A 157 14.24 -4.70 0.11
CA CYS A 157 13.57 -5.76 -0.64
C CYS A 157 14.56 -6.59 -1.46
N ASP A 158 15.44 -5.94 -2.24
CA ASP A 158 16.48 -6.58 -3.03
C ASP A 158 17.42 -7.44 -2.14
N SER A 159 17.73 -6.96 -0.93
CA SER A 159 18.57 -7.68 0.04
C SER A 159 17.86 -8.90 0.63
N ILE A 160 16.56 -8.81 0.93
CA ILE A 160 15.74 -9.91 1.44
C ILE A 160 15.60 -10.98 0.34
N ILE A 161 15.03 -10.61 -0.82
CA ILE A 161 14.79 -11.54 -1.94
C ILE A 161 16.11 -12.14 -2.42
N GLY A 162 17.16 -11.32 -2.57
CA GLY A 162 18.47 -11.78 -2.99
C GLY A 162 19.07 -12.81 -2.04
N THR A 163 18.85 -12.65 -0.73
CA THR A 163 19.33 -13.59 0.30
C THR A 163 18.50 -14.87 0.33
N LEU A 164 17.16 -14.77 0.36
CA LEU A 164 16.26 -15.93 0.43
C LEU A 164 16.37 -16.84 -0.80
N LEU A 165 16.43 -16.24 -1.99
CA LEU A 165 16.52 -16.98 -3.27
C LEU A 165 17.96 -17.22 -3.71
N GLU A 166 18.96 -16.77 -2.95
CA GLU A 166 20.39 -16.89 -3.25
C GLU A 166 20.79 -16.33 -4.64
N ILE A 167 20.21 -15.19 -5.01
CA ILE A 167 20.47 -14.54 -6.30
C ILE A 167 21.94 -14.10 -6.37
N PRO A 168 22.70 -14.52 -7.40
CA PRO A 168 24.09 -14.11 -7.57
C PRO A 168 24.24 -12.57 -7.56
N GLY A 169 25.24 -12.08 -6.83
CA GLY A 169 25.50 -10.63 -6.69
C GLY A 169 24.57 -9.87 -5.73
N LYS A 170 23.38 -10.40 -5.42
CA LYS A 170 22.42 -9.78 -4.49
C LYS A 170 22.37 -10.45 -3.12
N LYS A 171 22.71 -11.74 -3.02
CA LYS A 171 22.68 -12.46 -1.75
C LYS A 171 23.63 -11.85 -0.71
N LYS A 172 23.15 -11.75 0.52
CA LYS A 172 23.94 -11.24 1.66
C LYS A 172 24.61 -12.37 2.45
N ASP A 173 24.63 -13.59 1.90
CA ASP A 173 25.17 -14.78 2.53
C ASP A 173 26.14 -15.52 1.60
N GLY A 174 27.19 -16.11 2.18
CA GLY A 174 28.28 -16.77 1.48
C GLY A 174 29.42 -17.13 2.43
N ILE A 175 30.50 -17.70 1.90
CA ILE A 175 31.64 -18.17 2.71
C ILE A 175 32.18 -17.04 3.62
N ALA A 176 32.39 -15.83 3.07
CA ALA A 176 32.85 -14.69 3.83
C ALA A 176 31.92 -14.33 5.00
N ALA A 177 30.60 -14.27 4.75
CA ALA A 177 29.60 -13.97 5.78
C ALA A 177 29.58 -15.03 6.90
N ARG A 178 29.78 -16.31 6.56
CA ARG A 178 29.85 -17.41 7.54
C ARG A 178 31.14 -17.38 8.36
N LEU A 179 32.27 -17.02 7.75
CA LEU A 179 33.51 -16.80 8.48
C LEU A 179 33.46 -15.54 9.36
N ASP A 180 32.71 -14.52 8.97
CA ASP A 180 32.48 -13.33 9.80
C ASP A 180 31.66 -13.67 11.04
N LEU A 181 30.61 -14.49 10.92
CA LEU A 181 29.87 -15.02 12.06
C LEU A 181 30.80 -15.77 13.04
N LEU A 182 31.67 -16.64 12.52
CA LEU A 182 32.66 -17.36 13.32
C LEU A 182 33.63 -16.41 14.04
N ASN A 183 34.16 -15.40 13.33
CA ASN A 183 35.06 -14.40 13.91
C ASN A 183 34.38 -13.54 14.99
N MET A 184 33.07 -13.32 14.86
CA MET A 184 32.26 -12.62 15.86
C MET A 184 31.85 -13.53 17.03
N GLY A 185 32.15 -14.82 16.98
CA GLY A 185 31.81 -15.80 18.03
C GLY A 185 30.31 -16.10 18.12
N VAL A 186 29.55 -15.91 17.03
CA VAL A 186 28.09 -16.09 17.00
C VAL A 186 27.67 -17.03 15.89
N LYS A 187 26.65 -17.85 16.13
CA LYS A 187 26.16 -18.87 15.17
C LYS A 187 27.29 -19.77 14.65
N THR A 188 28.18 -20.23 15.53
CA THR A 188 29.39 -20.99 15.18
C THR A 188 29.07 -22.36 14.55
N ASP A 189 27.86 -22.88 14.81
CA ASP A 189 27.28 -24.06 14.17
C ASP A 189 27.10 -23.90 12.65
N LEU A 190 27.03 -22.66 12.15
CA LEU A 190 26.87 -22.31 10.74
C LEU A 190 28.18 -22.17 9.96
N GLN A 191 29.32 -22.56 10.55
CA GLN A 191 30.63 -22.45 9.91
C GLN A 191 30.73 -23.26 8.60
N PRO A 192 31.51 -22.80 7.60
CA PRO A 192 31.74 -23.55 6.37
C PRO A 192 32.35 -24.94 6.66
N LYS A 193 31.80 -25.97 6.02
CA LYS A 193 32.34 -27.33 6.06
C LYS A 193 33.13 -27.59 4.78
N TYR A 194 34.45 -27.60 4.90
CA TYR A 194 35.35 -27.88 3.78
C TYR A 194 35.39 -29.39 3.53
N GLY A 195 34.91 -29.81 2.35
CA GLY A 195 35.04 -31.18 1.86
C GLY A 195 35.95 -31.22 0.63
N GLU A 196 36.40 -32.42 0.25
CA GLU A 196 37.39 -32.61 -0.83
C GLU A 196 36.98 -32.01 -2.19
N ARG A 197 35.68 -32.02 -2.53
CA ARG A 197 35.17 -31.52 -3.83
C ARG A 197 34.46 -30.17 -3.77
N ARG A 198 33.85 -29.82 -2.63
CA ARG A 198 33.08 -28.59 -2.48
C ARG A 198 32.98 -28.15 -1.03
N THR A 199 33.02 -26.84 -0.82
CA THR A 199 32.68 -26.24 0.48
C THR A 199 31.16 -26.26 0.64
N ARG A 200 30.66 -26.84 1.73
CA ARG A 200 29.24 -26.86 2.08
C ARG A 200 28.95 -25.83 3.17
N LEU A 201 27.93 -25.00 2.96
CA LEU A 201 27.43 -24.10 4.00
C LEU A 201 26.21 -24.75 4.69
N PRO A 202 26.23 -24.93 6.02
CA PRO A 202 25.04 -25.33 6.77
C PRO A 202 23.90 -24.30 6.57
N PRO A 203 22.64 -24.74 6.39
CA PRO A 203 21.52 -23.82 6.27
C PRO A 203 21.33 -23.05 7.58
N GLY A 204 21.25 -21.73 7.49
CA GLY A 204 20.82 -20.86 8.58
C GLY A 204 19.32 -20.56 8.49
N PRO A 205 18.74 -19.84 9.48
CA PRO A 205 17.32 -19.52 9.54
C PRO A 205 16.75 -18.76 8.32
N TRP A 206 17.63 -18.13 7.53
CA TRP A 206 17.28 -17.37 6.32
C TRP A 206 17.42 -18.17 5.02
N ASN A 207 17.94 -19.41 5.07
CA ASN A 207 18.12 -20.22 3.87
C ASN A 207 16.87 -21.05 3.60
N LEU A 208 16.37 -20.94 2.37
CA LEU A 208 15.27 -21.77 1.89
C LEU A 208 15.81 -23.08 1.32
N SER A 209 15.14 -24.19 1.63
CA SER A 209 15.30 -25.44 0.89
C SER A 209 14.87 -25.28 -0.57
N ARG A 210 15.26 -26.21 -1.45
CA ARG A 210 14.84 -26.20 -2.86
C ARG A 210 13.31 -26.35 -3.02
N ALA A 211 12.64 -26.97 -2.05
CA ALA A 211 11.18 -27.07 -2.03
C ALA A 211 10.56 -25.71 -1.68
N GLU A 212 11.07 -25.04 -0.64
CA GLU A 212 10.59 -23.71 -0.23
C GLU A 212 10.86 -22.63 -1.28
N LYS A 213 12.03 -22.63 -1.93
CA LYS A 213 12.29 -21.70 -3.07
C LYS A 213 11.26 -21.88 -4.18
N ARG A 214 10.91 -23.13 -4.51
CA ARG A 214 9.85 -23.41 -5.49
C ARG A 214 8.49 -22.96 -4.99
N ALA A 215 8.17 -23.16 -3.71
CA ALA A 215 6.92 -22.71 -3.12
C ALA A 215 6.76 -21.18 -3.21
N VAL A 216 7.81 -20.42 -2.87
CA VAL A 216 7.80 -18.95 -2.99
C VAL A 216 7.64 -18.51 -4.44
N CYS A 217 8.42 -19.05 -5.36
CA CYS A 217 8.31 -18.70 -6.78
C CYS A 217 6.94 -19.07 -7.35
N ASN A 218 6.40 -20.24 -7.00
CA ASN A 218 5.07 -20.66 -7.43
C ASN A 218 3.97 -19.81 -6.81
N SER A 219 4.13 -19.40 -5.55
CA SER A 219 3.19 -18.48 -4.89
C SER A 219 3.12 -17.18 -5.68
N PHE A 220 4.24 -16.49 -5.89
CA PHE A 220 4.27 -15.27 -6.71
C PHE A 220 3.77 -15.47 -8.14
N TYR A 221 4.10 -16.60 -8.77
CA TYR A 221 3.63 -16.91 -10.12
C TYR A 221 2.10 -17.10 -10.19
N GLY A 222 1.51 -17.67 -9.13
CA GLY A 222 0.07 -17.92 -9.02
C GLY A 222 -0.74 -16.69 -8.58
N MET A 223 -0.11 -15.65 -8.03
CA MET A 223 -0.83 -14.43 -7.60
C MET A 223 -1.41 -13.70 -8.82
N LYS A 224 -2.74 -13.73 -8.96
CA LYS A 224 -3.44 -12.75 -9.79
C LYS A 224 -3.62 -11.47 -8.97
N VAL A 225 -3.35 -10.32 -9.55
CA VAL A 225 -3.54 -9.02 -8.90
C VAL A 225 -4.42 -8.12 -9.78
N PRO A 226 -4.97 -7.02 -9.25
CA PRO A 226 -5.71 -6.05 -10.05
C PRO A 226 -4.90 -5.45 -11.20
N GLU A 227 -5.62 -4.97 -12.21
CA GLU A 227 -5.01 -4.39 -13.41
C GLU A 227 -4.20 -3.13 -13.05
N GLY A 228 -2.95 -3.06 -13.54
CA GLY A 228 -2.01 -1.98 -13.21
C GLY A 228 -1.43 -2.03 -11.79
N TYR A 229 -1.53 -3.16 -11.06
CA TYR A 229 -1.00 -3.26 -9.70
C TYR A 229 0.48 -3.66 -9.62
N TYR A 230 0.96 -4.51 -10.54
CA TYR A 230 2.31 -5.09 -10.50
C TYR A 230 2.77 -5.54 -11.89
N SER A 231 4.07 -5.39 -12.20
CA SER A 231 4.70 -5.95 -13.40
C SER A 231 5.60 -7.14 -13.03
N ARG A 232 5.55 -8.22 -13.82
CA ARG A 232 6.11 -9.57 -13.50
C ARG A 232 7.56 -9.54 -12.95
N LEU A 233 7.92 -10.56 -12.16
CA LEU A 233 9.17 -10.74 -11.35
C LEU A 233 10.55 -10.61 -12.05
N LEU A 234 10.62 -10.24 -13.33
CA LEU A 234 11.89 -10.09 -14.07
C LEU A 234 12.31 -8.62 -14.12
N GLY A 235 13.31 -8.26 -13.31
CA GLY A 235 13.87 -6.91 -13.29
C GLY A 235 13.05 -5.92 -12.44
N LEU A 236 12.81 -6.29 -11.17
CA LEU A 236 12.02 -5.49 -10.21
C LEU A 236 12.48 -4.03 -10.16
N LYS A 237 11.58 -3.12 -10.54
CA LYS A 237 11.73 -1.69 -10.34
C LYS A 237 11.34 -1.32 -8.91
N SER A 238 11.55 -0.07 -8.53
CA SER A 238 11.17 0.44 -7.21
C SER A 238 9.70 0.15 -6.91
N HIS A 239 8.80 0.34 -7.88
CA HIS A 239 7.36 0.10 -7.70
C HIS A 239 7.05 -1.37 -7.44
N ASP A 240 7.71 -2.29 -8.16
CA ASP A 240 7.50 -3.72 -7.95
C ASP A 240 8.00 -4.17 -6.56
N CYS A 241 9.15 -3.65 -6.11
CA CYS A 241 9.65 -3.90 -4.76
C CYS A 241 8.70 -3.36 -3.67
N HIS A 242 8.09 -2.20 -3.91
CA HIS A 242 7.11 -1.62 -3.00
C HIS A 242 5.87 -2.50 -2.88
N THR A 243 5.26 -2.91 -4.00
CA THR A 243 4.12 -3.84 -3.99
C THR A 243 4.46 -5.18 -3.32
N LEU A 244 5.68 -5.69 -3.56
CA LEU A 244 6.17 -6.90 -2.89
C LEU A 244 6.27 -6.71 -1.38
N MET A 245 6.96 -5.66 -0.91
CA MET A 245 7.18 -5.44 0.52
C MET A 245 5.88 -5.16 1.25
N GLN A 246 4.95 -4.39 0.70
CA GLN A 246 3.75 -4.01 1.44
C GLN A 246 2.75 -5.14 1.61
N GLN A 247 2.59 -6.00 0.59
CA GLN A 247 1.46 -6.95 0.58
C GLN A 247 1.83 -8.36 0.13
N LEU A 248 2.62 -8.52 -0.93
CA LEU A 248 2.76 -9.84 -1.57
C LEU A 248 3.81 -10.73 -0.90
N LEU A 249 4.95 -10.17 -0.49
CA LEU A 249 6.03 -10.92 0.14
C LEU A 249 5.58 -11.58 1.47
N PRO A 250 4.87 -10.88 2.37
CA PRO A 250 4.35 -11.50 3.58
C PRO A 250 3.47 -12.71 3.31
N VAL A 251 2.66 -12.67 2.25
CA VAL A 251 1.80 -13.78 1.82
C VAL A 251 2.62 -14.92 1.23
N ALA A 252 3.56 -14.61 0.33
CA ALA A 252 4.39 -15.61 -0.34
C ALA A 252 5.26 -16.43 0.61
N ILE A 253 5.63 -15.85 1.76
CA ILE A 253 6.46 -16.54 2.76
C ILE A 253 5.67 -17.23 3.88
N ARG A 254 4.34 -17.18 3.90
CA ARG A 254 3.52 -17.66 5.06
C ARG A 254 3.82 -19.09 5.50
N SER A 255 4.09 -20.00 4.56
CA SER A 255 4.32 -21.43 4.85
C SER A 255 5.79 -21.86 4.80
N ILE A 256 6.72 -20.93 4.61
CA ILE A 256 8.16 -21.22 4.49
C ILE A 256 8.95 -20.49 5.58
N LEU A 257 10.25 -20.80 5.73
CA LEU A 257 11.11 -20.33 6.81
C LEU A 257 10.66 -20.80 8.20
N GLU A 258 11.60 -20.77 9.14
CA GLU A 258 11.28 -20.92 10.56
C GLU A 258 10.41 -19.75 11.03
N LYS A 259 9.44 -20.03 11.93
CA LYS A 259 8.47 -19.03 12.43
C LYS A 259 9.13 -17.69 12.84
N PRO A 260 10.26 -17.65 13.57
CA PRO A 260 10.87 -16.38 13.97
C PRO A 260 11.47 -15.56 12.83
N ALA A 261 12.12 -16.20 11.85
CA ALA A 261 12.71 -15.53 10.70
C ALA A 261 11.62 -14.99 9.75
N ARG A 262 10.58 -15.81 9.51
CA ARG A 262 9.38 -15.38 8.78
C ARG A 262 8.73 -14.17 9.44
N TYR A 263 8.51 -14.25 10.75
CA TYR A 263 7.88 -13.19 11.53
C TYR A 263 8.64 -11.87 11.43
N ALA A 264 9.97 -11.90 11.51
CA ALA A 264 10.80 -10.69 11.36
C ALA A 264 10.63 -10.01 9.99
N ILE A 265 10.57 -10.80 8.90
CA ILE A 265 10.35 -10.26 7.55
C ILE A 265 8.92 -9.71 7.41
N THR A 266 7.92 -10.43 7.91
CA THR A 266 6.52 -10.01 7.89
C THR A 266 6.31 -8.69 8.66
N LEU A 267 6.90 -8.54 9.85
CA LEU A 267 6.81 -7.29 10.60
C LEU A 267 7.48 -6.11 9.87
N LEU A 268 8.61 -6.34 9.21
CA LEU A 268 9.28 -5.30 8.42
C LEU A 268 8.41 -4.87 7.23
N CYS A 269 7.73 -5.81 6.58
CA CYS A 269 6.77 -5.54 5.53
C CYS A 269 5.57 -4.72 6.03
N PHE A 270 5.01 -5.08 7.19
CA PHE A 270 3.94 -4.31 7.82
C PHE A 270 4.38 -2.90 8.21
N PHE A 271 5.62 -2.73 8.67
CA PHE A 271 6.19 -1.42 8.91
C PHE A 271 6.23 -0.56 7.64
N PHE A 272 6.74 -1.10 6.51
CA PHE A 272 6.75 -0.37 5.25
C PHE A 272 5.33 -0.08 4.72
N ASN A 273 4.39 -1.01 4.89
CA ASN A 273 2.99 -0.77 4.57
C ASN A 273 2.39 0.39 5.39
N ALA A 274 2.66 0.43 6.70
CA ALA A 274 2.14 1.47 7.59
C ALA A 274 2.79 2.85 7.34
N ILE A 275 4.12 2.92 7.22
CA ILE A 275 4.84 4.19 7.09
C ILE A 275 4.61 4.87 5.72
N CYS A 276 4.37 4.06 4.68
CA CYS A 276 4.10 4.53 3.32
C CYS A 276 2.62 4.82 3.05
N ALA A 277 1.75 4.71 4.06
CA ALA A 277 0.34 5.06 3.91
C ALA A 277 0.16 6.56 3.57
N LYS A 278 -0.86 6.86 2.75
CA LYS A 278 -1.23 8.24 2.36
C LYS A 278 -1.56 9.10 3.59
N MET A 279 -2.23 8.51 4.58
CA MET A 279 -2.57 9.13 5.85
C MET A 279 -1.83 8.43 6.97
N VAL A 280 -1.31 9.21 7.90
CA VAL A 280 -0.55 8.71 9.05
C VAL A 280 -1.27 9.13 10.33
N ASP A 281 -1.54 8.15 11.19
CA ASP A 281 -2.09 8.36 12.52
C ASP A 281 -0.95 8.70 13.49
N VAL A 282 -0.85 9.98 13.86
CA VAL A 282 0.23 10.50 14.71
C VAL A 282 0.28 9.78 16.06
N SER A 283 -0.88 9.34 16.60
CA SER A 283 -0.95 8.64 17.89
C SER A 283 -0.29 7.26 17.86
N LYS A 284 -0.08 6.68 16.68
CA LYS A 284 0.54 5.35 16.50
C LYS A 284 2.03 5.41 16.17
N LEU A 285 2.60 6.59 15.94
CA LEU A 285 3.99 6.73 15.50
C LEU A 285 4.98 6.20 16.55
N ASP A 286 4.77 6.46 17.83
CA ASP A 286 5.67 5.98 18.88
C ASP A 286 5.69 4.45 18.93
N LYS A 287 4.50 3.83 18.80
CA LYS A 287 4.38 2.37 18.72
C LYS A 287 5.06 1.81 17.47
N LEU A 288 4.91 2.49 16.33
CA LEU A 288 5.54 2.10 15.07
C LEU A 288 7.08 2.20 15.15
N GLU A 289 7.61 3.20 15.86
CA GLU A 289 9.05 3.36 16.13
C GLU A 289 9.58 2.23 17.04
N GLU A 290 8.86 1.91 18.12
CA GLU A 290 9.21 0.77 18.98
C GLU A 290 9.22 -0.55 18.20
N ASP A 291 8.18 -0.80 17.41
CA ASP A 291 8.00 -2.06 16.69
C ASP A 291 9.05 -2.23 15.58
N VAL A 292 9.45 -1.17 14.88
CA VAL A 292 10.52 -1.26 13.87
C VAL A 292 11.88 -1.52 14.51
N VAL A 293 12.17 -0.94 15.68
CA VAL A 293 13.40 -1.21 16.42
C VAL A 293 13.45 -2.68 16.84
N VAL A 294 12.36 -3.23 17.37
CA VAL A 294 12.25 -4.66 17.72
C VAL A 294 12.43 -5.52 16.46
N THR A 295 11.83 -5.12 15.34
CA THR A 295 11.93 -5.81 14.05
C THR A 295 13.37 -5.87 13.54
N LEU A 296 14.09 -4.76 13.55
CA LEU A 296 15.51 -4.71 13.18
C LEU A 296 16.37 -5.57 14.11
N CYS A 297 16.06 -5.61 15.41
CA CYS A 297 16.72 -6.51 16.34
C CYS A 297 16.42 -7.99 16.07
N LEU A 298 15.19 -8.35 15.70
CA LEU A 298 14.84 -9.72 15.28
C LEU A 298 15.62 -10.09 14.02
N LEU A 299 15.69 -9.20 13.04
CA LEU A 299 16.51 -9.43 11.85
C LEU A 299 17.98 -9.63 12.25
N GLU A 300 18.56 -8.83 13.15
CA GLU A 300 19.96 -9.02 13.60
C GLU A 300 20.19 -10.39 14.25
N LYS A 301 19.19 -10.86 15.00
CA LYS A 301 19.25 -12.19 15.61
C LYS A 301 19.30 -13.29 14.57
N TYR A 302 18.51 -13.18 13.51
CA TYR A 302 18.35 -14.26 12.57
C TYR A 302 19.27 -14.15 11.36
N PHE A 303 19.45 -12.99 10.74
CA PHE A 303 20.21 -12.80 9.50
C PHE A 303 21.73 -12.64 9.71
N PRO A 304 22.55 -12.81 8.65
CA PRO A 304 23.99 -12.58 8.74
C PRO A 304 24.31 -11.08 8.82
N PRO A 305 25.40 -10.67 9.49
CA PRO A 305 25.81 -9.26 9.62
C PRO A 305 25.93 -8.50 8.30
N SER A 306 26.32 -9.18 7.22
CA SER A 306 26.42 -8.63 5.86
C SER A 306 25.08 -8.18 5.26
N PHE A 307 23.95 -8.60 5.84
CA PHE A 307 22.61 -8.11 5.48
C PHE A 307 22.42 -6.65 5.86
N PHE A 308 23.02 -6.22 6.97
CA PHE A 308 22.86 -4.89 7.55
C PHE A 308 23.78 -3.87 6.86
N ASP A 309 23.46 -3.54 5.62
CA ASP A 309 24.05 -2.36 4.97
C ASP A 309 23.38 -1.07 5.43
N ILE A 310 23.86 0.07 4.91
CA ILE A 310 23.39 1.37 5.36
C ILE A 310 21.89 1.56 5.08
N MET A 311 21.35 0.97 4.02
CA MET A 311 19.92 1.12 3.69
C MET A 311 19.04 0.43 4.73
N VAL A 312 19.46 -0.74 5.23
CA VAL A 312 18.75 -1.40 6.34
C VAL A 312 18.82 -0.56 7.62
N HIS A 313 19.96 0.06 7.91
CA HIS A 313 20.10 0.90 9.11
C HIS A 313 19.21 2.14 9.06
N LEU A 314 19.10 2.80 7.91
CA LEU A 314 18.28 4.01 7.74
C LEU A 314 16.80 3.79 8.06
N VAL A 315 16.31 2.54 8.01
CA VAL A 315 14.93 2.17 8.39
C VAL A 315 14.59 2.63 9.81
N VAL A 316 15.55 2.58 10.75
CA VAL A 316 15.32 2.97 12.15
C VAL A 316 14.97 4.47 12.30
N HIS A 317 15.28 5.29 11.29
CA HIS A 317 15.06 6.73 11.33
C HIS A 317 13.80 7.19 10.58
N LEU A 318 13.11 6.30 9.88
CA LEU A 318 11.99 6.69 9.01
C LEU A 318 10.80 7.26 9.80
N VAL A 319 10.53 6.72 11.00
CA VAL A 319 9.45 7.23 11.85
C VAL A 319 9.74 8.66 12.31
N ARG A 320 10.98 8.96 12.70
CA ARG A 320 11.43 10.32 13.01
C ARG A 320 11.17 11.26 11.83
N GLU A 321 11.48 10.85 10.61
CA GLU A 321 11.23 11.71 9.44
C GLU A 321 9.75 11.93 9.17
N VAL A 322 8.90 10.92 9.35
CA VAL A 322 7.45 11.08 9.20
C VAL A 322 6.90 12.03 10.26
N ARG A 323 7.38 11.94 11.50
CA ARG A 323 7.01 12.84 12.59
C ARG A 323 7.35 14.30 12.29
N LEU A 324 8.49 14.56 11.63
CA LEU A 324 8.98 15.92 11.36
C LEU A 324 8.49 16.51 10.04
N CYS A 325 8.28 15.68 9.02
CA CYS A 325 8.03 16.14 7.65
C CYS A 325 6.68 15.68 7.09
N GLY A 326 5.87 14.96 7.88
CA GLY A 326 4.58 14.42 7.47
C GLY A 326 4.69 13.12 6.65
N PRO A 327 3.55 12.65 6.08
CA PRO A 327 3.47 11.38 5.37
C PRO A 327 4.51 11.22 4.27
N VAL A 328 5.02 10.00 4.11
CA VAL A 328 6.04 9.69 3.09
C VAL A 328 5.50 9.92 1.67
N TYR A 329 4.19 9.70 1.47
CA TYR A 329 3.49 9.87 0.19
C TYR A 329 3.79 11.21 -0.51
N PHE A 330 3.87 12.31 0.24
CA PHE A 330 4.14 13.66 -0.31
C PHE A 330 5.63 13.92 -0.61
N ARG A 331 6.51 12.99 -0.24
CA ARG A 331 7.97 13.11 -0.36
C ARG A 331 8.58 11.94 -1.12
N TRP A 332 7.76 11.23 -1.89
CA TRP A 332 8.19 10.14 -2.75
C TRP A 332 8.84 10.63 -4.03
N MET A 333 9.84 9.89 -4.49
CA MET A 333 10.46 10.13 -5.79
C MET A 333 9.63 9.59 -6.96
N TYR A 334 8.65 8.70 -6.74
CA TYR A 334 7.86 8.12 -7.84
C TYR A 334 7.21 9.17 -8.76
N PRO A 335 6.47 10.18 -8.27
CA PRO A 335 5.84 11.15 -9.16
C PRO A 335 6.87 11.96 -9.95
N PHE A 336 7.96 12.34 -9.30
CA PHE A 336 9.04 13.11 -9.93
C PHE A 336 9.79 12.28 -10.99
N GLU A 337 10.14 11.03 -10.70
CA GLU A 337 10.80 10.13 -11.67
C GLU A 337 9.88 9.80 -12.86
N ARG A 338 8.58 9.59 -12.61
CA ARG A 338 7.58 9.38 -13.68
C ARG A 338 7.44 10.62 -14.55
N TYR A 339 7.32 11.81 -13.96
CA TYR A 339 7.23 13.05 -14.71
C TYR A 339 8.51 13.33 -15.51
N MET A 340 9.68 13.11 -14.92
CA MET A 340 10.96 13.23 -15.64
C MET A 340 11.06 12.25 -16.81
N LYS A 341 10.48 11.04 -16.71
CA LYS A 341 10.37 10.10 -17.83
C LYS A 341 9.48 10.68 -18.95
N VAL A 342 8.36 11.33 -18.61
CA VAL A 342 7.48 12.01 -19.57
C VAL A 342 8.24 13.13 -20.29
N LEU A 343 8.88 14.04 -19.54
CA LEU A 343 9.68 15.13 -20.10
C LEU A 343 10.80 14.62 -21.00
N LYS A 344 11.43 13.50 -20.63
CA LYS A 344 12.45 12.85 -21.47
C LYS A 344 11.85 12.36 -22.79
N GLY A 345 10.60 11.92 -22.82
CA GLY A 345 9.87 11.54 -24.03
C GLY A 345 9.58 12.73 -24.97
N TYR A 346 9.50 13.95 -24.44
CA TYR A 346 9.33 15.16 -25.26
C TYR A 346 10.59 15.53 -26.05
N VAL A 347 11.76 15.08 -25.59
CA VAL A 347 13.03 15.43 -26.21
C VAL A 347 13.21 14.71 -27.55
N GLN A 348 12.96 15.42 -28.64
CA GLN A 348 13.22 14.93 -30.01
C GLN A 348 14.60 15.34 -30.54
N ASN A 349 15.18 16.42 -30.01
CA ASN A 349 16.50 16.92 -30.37
C ASN A 349 17.37 17.16 -29.13
N LEU A 350 18.42 16.34 -28.96
CA LEU A 350 19.34 16.41 -27.82
C LEU A 350 20.17 17.72 -27.77
N THR A 351 20.25 18.48 -28.85
CA THR A 351 20.95 19.78 -28.89
C THR A 351 20.07 20.97 -28.46
N ARG A 352 18.77 20.72 -28.25
CA ARG A 352 17.73 21.72 -27.94
C ARG A 352 16.72 21.16 -26.93
N LEU A 353 17.22 20.62 -25.81
CA LEU A 353 16.41 19.93 -24.80
C LEU A 353 15.25 20.78 -24.29
N GLU A 354 15.54 22.01 -23.90
CA GLU A 354 14.57 22.95 -23.32
C GLU A 354 13.49 23.34 -24.32
N GLY A 355 13.88 23.55 -25.58
CA GLY A 355 12.96 23.89 -26.67
C GLY A 355 11.97 22.77 -26.97
N CYS A 356 12.45 21.52 -27.07
CA CYS A 356 11.59 20.36 -27.29
C CYS A 356 10.58 20.15 -26.14
N ILE A 357 11.04 20.30 -24.90
CA ILE A 357 10.17 20.17 -23.72
C ILE A 357 9.10 21.28 -23.74
N ALA A 358 9.50 22.54 -23.94
CA ALA A 358 8.57 23.67 -23.94
C ALA A 358 7.52 23.55 -25.05
N GLU A 359 7.93 23.22 -26.27
CA GLU A 359 7.02 23.05 -27.42
C GLU A 359 5.98 21.95 -27.16
N ARG A 360 6.42 20.79 -26.67
CA ARG A 360 5.52 19.67 -26.40
C ARG A 360 4.58 19.95 -25.23
N TYR A 361 5.08 20.58 -24.16
CA TYR A 361 4.27 20.99 -23.02
C TYR A 361 3.17 21.98 -23.43
N ILE A 362 3.51 23.00 -24.24
CA ILE A 362 2.51 23.95 -24.76
C ILE A 362 1.45 23.23 -25.60
N ALA A 363 1.84 22.25 -26.42
CA ALA A 363 0.89 21.48 -27.21
C ALA A 363 -0.06 20.64 -26.33
N GLU A 364 0.43 20.03 -25.27
CA GLU A 364 -0.39 19.25 -24.34
C GLU A 364 -1.35 20.13 -23.53
N GLU A 365 -0.88 21.25 -22.98
CA GLU A 365 -1.72 22.24 -22.29
C GLU A 365 -2.83 22.79 -23.20
N ALA A 366 -2.51 23.07 -24.48
CA ALA A 366 -3.50 23.54 -25.45
C ALA A 366 -4.57 22.47 -25.73
N VAL A 367 -4.18 21.19 -25.84
CA VAL A 367 -5.12 20.07 -25.99
C VAL A 367 -5.98 19.92 -24.74
N GLU A 368 -5.37 19.94 -23.55
CA GLU A 368 -6.09 19.81 -22.27
C GLU A 368 -7.13 20.93 -22.11
N PHE A 369 -6.73 22.18 -22.35
CA PHE A 369 -7.63 23.33 -22.38
C PHE A 369 -8.79 23.13 -23.36
N CYS A 370 -8.53 22.61 -24.56
CA CYS A 370 -9.58 22.32 -25.54
C CYS A 370 -10.50 21.20 -25.07
N THR A 371 -9.98 20.15 -24.40
CA THR A 371 -10.79 19.03 -23.92
C THR A 371 -11.78 19.44 -22.82
N GLU A 372 -11.43 20.38 -21.95
CA GLU A 372 -12.37 20.93 -20.97
C GLU A 372 -13.59 21.61 -21.61
N HIS A 373 -13.44 22.10 -22.84
CA HIS A 373 -14.51 22.76 -23.60
C HIS A 373 -15.23 21.81 -24.60
N LEU A 374 -14.82 20.53 -24.66
CA LEU A 374 -15.32 19.53 -25.61
C LEU A 374 -15.95 18.31 -24.91
N SER A 375 -16.64 18.52 -23.78
CA SER A 375 -17.22 17.45 -22.94
C SER A 375 -18.17 16.46 -23.64
N ASP A 376 -18.63 16.76 -24.86
CA ASP A 376 -19.54 15.94 -25.67
C ASP A 376 -18.87 15.17 -26.83
N VAL A 377 -17.53 15.18 -26.95
CA VAL A 377 -16.83 14.50 -28.06
C VAL A 377 -16.15 13.22 -27.59
N SER A 378 -16.48 12.09 -28.21
CA SER A 378 -15.82 10.81 -27.94
C SER A 378 -14.43 10.77 -28.59
N THR A 379 -13.40 10.46 -27.79
CA THR A 379 -12.04 10.22 -28.29
C THR A 379 -11.99 8.95 -29.15
N VAL A 380 -11.61 9.11 -30.42
CA VAL A 380 -11.33 7.99 -31.34
C VAL A 380 -10.12 7.22 -30.81
N GLY A 381 -10.31 5.96 -30.40
CA GLY A 381 -9.21 5.04 -30.04
C GLY A 381 -9.26 4.40 -28.64
N VAL A 382 -10.21 4.77 -27.76
CA VAL A 382 -10.36 4.13 -26.44
C VAL A 382 -11.30 2.92 -26.53
N PRO A 383 -10.94 1.73 -26.01
CA PRO A 383 -11.81 0.55 -26.08
C PRO A 383 -13.12 0.77 -25.32
N SER A 384 -14.25 0.70 -26.03
CA SER A 384 -15.58 0.70 -25.45
C SER A 384 -15.81 -0.58 -24.61
N SER A 385 -16.44 -0.44 -23.44
CA SER A 385 -16.90 -1.54 -22.59
C SER A 385 -17.60 -2.64 -23.40
N GLN A 386 -17.11 -3.90 -23.31
CA GLN A 386 -17.67 -5.03 -24.05
C GLN A 386 -19.03 -5.45 -23.45
N LYS A 387 -20.11 -4.99 -24.09
CA LYS A 387 -21.50 -5.32 -23.76
C LYS A 387 -21.83 -6.74 -24.21
N MET A 388 -22.39 -7.58 -23.33
CA MET A 388 -22.60 -9.01 -23.62
C MET A 388 -24.04 -9.40 -23.94
N GLY A 389 -25.05 -8.63 -23.49
CA GLY A 389 -26.45 -8.96 -23.71
C GLY A 389 -27.38 -8.47 -22.58
N VAL A 390 -28.68 -8.71 -22.77
CA VAL A 390 -29.77 -8.29 -21.88
C VAL A 390 -30.21 -9.45 -20.99
N SER A 391 -30.31 -9.24 -19.68
CA SER A 391 -30.76 -10.27 -18.71
C SER A 391 -32.30 -10.30 -18.55
N LYS A 392 -32.85 -11.45 -18.11
CA LYS A 392 -34.30 -11.76 -17.96
C LYS A 392 -34.91 -11.21 -16.64
N PRO A 393 -36.25 -11.03 -16.57
CA PRO A 393 -36.90 -10.11 -15.61
C PRO A 393 -37.02 -10.55 -14.14
N LEU A 394 -36.88 -11.84 -13.80
CA LEU A 394 -37.19 -12.35 -12.44
C LEU A 394 -36.28 -11.80 -11.33
N SER A 395 -35.02 -11.50 -11.66
CA SER A 395 -34.05 -10.98 -10.71
C SER A 395 -33.93 -9.46 -10.71
N GLY A 396 -34.56 -8.79 -11.68
CA GLY A 396 -34.65 -7.33 -11.72
C GLY A 396 -35.40 -6.76 -10.53
N CYS A 397 -36.46 -7.44 -10.07
CA CYS A 397 -37.24 -7.01 -8.90
C CYS A 397 -36.42 -7.01 -7.61
N THR A 398 -35.56 -8.02 -7.40
CA THR A 398 -34.70 -8.07 -6.20
C THR A 398 -33.58 -7.05 -6.24
N ALA A 399 -32.99 -6.80 -7.42
CA ALA A 399 -31.97 -5.76 -7.58
C ALA A 399 -32.57 -4.35 -7.41
N HIS A 400 -33.77 -4.12 -7.95
CA HIS A 400 -34.49 -2.87 -7.78
C HIS A 400 -34.87 -2.62 -6.32
N LEU A 401 -35.38 -3.63 -5.61
CA LEU A 401 -35.68 -3.52 -4.18
C LEU A 401 -34.44 -3.09 -3.39
N TYR A 402 -33.28 -3.70 -3.66
CA TYR A 402 -32.03 -3.32 -3.00
C TYR A 402 -31.67 -1.84 -3.23
N VAL A 403 -31.80 -1.35 -4.47
CA VAL A 403 -31.58 0.07 -4.79
C VAL A 403 -32.51 0.95 -3.98
N LEU A 404 -33.81 0.63 -3.93
CA LEU A 404 -34.78 1.39 -3.14
C LEU A 404 -34.45 1.39 -1.65
N GLU A 405 -34.11 0.24 -1.07
CA GLU A 405 -33.77 0.10 0.36
C GLU A 405 -32.51 0.88 0.76
N ASN A 406 -31.63 1.18 -0.19
CA ASN A 406 -30.36 1.84 0.03
C ASN A 406 -30.28 3.24 -0.60
N THR A 407 -31.42 3.81 -1.01
CA THR A 407 -31.49 5.19 -1.53
C THR A 407 -32.05 6.12 -0.47
N GLU A 408 -31.32 7.19 -0.13
CA GLU A 408 -31.67 8.13 0.94
C GLU A 408 -33.06 8.76 0.76
N GLU A 409 -33.41 9.15 -0.47
CA GLU A 409 -34.72 9.74 -0.80
C GLU A 409 -35.90 8.78 -0.55
N VAL A 410 -35.65 7.47 -0.50
CA VAL A 410 -36.67 6.42 -0.32
C VAL A 410 -36.84 6.02 1.15
N LEU A 411 -35.85 6.32 2.01
CA LEU A 411 -35.87 5.94 3.44
C LEU A 411 -37.15 6.35 4.19
N PRO A 412 -37.70 7.58 4.04
CA PRO A 412 -38.95 7.97 4.70
C PRO A 412 -40.14 7.09 4.29
N TYR A 413 -40.18 6.68 3.01
CA TYR A 413 -41.24 5.83 2.47
C TYR A 413 -41.12 4.39 2.98
N ILE A 414 -39.92 3.91 3.27
CA ILE A 414 -39.70 2.60 3.92
C ILE A 414 -40.30 2.62 5.34
N GLU A 415 -40.03 3.68 6.10
CA GLU A 415 -40.59 3.85 7.45
C GLU A 415 -42.13 3.91 7.42
N GLU A 416 -42.69 4.70 6.50
CA GLU A 416 -44.14 4.81 6.32
C GLU A 416 -44.76 3.46 5.91
N HIS A 417 -44.14 2.73 4.98
CA HIS A 417 -44.61 1.39 4.60
C HIS A 417 -44.55 0.40 5.76
N MET A 418 -43.50 0.46 6.59
CA MET A 418 -43.38 -0.39 7.78
C MET A 418 -44.45 -0.06 8.83
N ILE A 419 -44.80 1.21 9.00
CA ILE A 419 -45.93 1.64 9.84
C ILE A 419 -47.26 1.15 9.25
N HIS A 420 -47.44 1.27 7.93
CA HIS A 420 -48.62 0.78 7.21
C HIS A 420 -48.80 -0.73 7.44
N ILE A 421 -47.77 -1.56 7.22
CA ILE A 421 -47.83 -3.00 7.45
C ILE A 421 -48.19 -3.33 8.90
N LYS A 422 -47.56 -2.66 9.88
CA LYS A 422 -47.84 -2.88 11.31
C LYS A 422 -49.28 -2.52 11.69
N THR A 423 -49.86 -1.54 11.02
CA THR A 423 -51.24 -1.07 11.25
C THR A 423 -52.25 -1.98 10.57
N THR A 424 -52.00 -2.37 9.31
CA THR A 424 -52.85 -3.28 8.53
C THR A 424 -52.85 -4.70 9.08
N TYR A 425 -51.74 -5.14 9.71
CA TYR A 425 -51.59 -6.48 10.26
C TYR A 425 -51.21 -6.49 11.75
N PRO A 426 -52.10 -6.06 12.68
CA PRO A 426 -51.78 -5.90 14.09
C PRO A 426 -51.30 -7.20 14.77
N LYS A 427 -51.81 -8.36 14.32
CA LYS A 427 -51.44 -9.69 14.84
C LYS A 427 -49.97 -10.05 14.63
N PHE A 428 -49.31 -9.44 13.64
CA PHE A 428 -47.92 -9.71 13.28
C PHE A 428 -46.96 -8.60 13.71
N ARG A 429 -47.45 -7.57 14.42
CA ARG A 429 -46.69 -6.37 14.81
C ARG A 429 -45.38 -6.66 15.59
N LYS A 430 -45.32 -7.78 16.31
CA LYS A 430 -44.13 -8.22 17.08
C LYS A 430 -43.25 -9.24 16.33
N ARG A 431 -43.64 -9.69 15.12
CA ARG A 431 -42.92 -10.70 14.35
C ARG A 431 -42.02 -10.04 13.30
N THR A 432 -40.82 -9.65 13.71
CA THR A 432 -39.86 -8.89 12.87
C THR A 432 -39.61 -9.54 11.51
N LYS A 433 -39.33 -10.85 11.48
CA LYS A 433 -39.08 -11.56 10.20
C LYS A 433 -40.27 -11.49 9.25
N TRP A 434 -41.48 -11.69 9.76
CA TRP A 434 -42.69 -11.62 8.93
C TRP A 434 -42.93 -10.21 8.38
N LEU A 435 -42.67 -9.18 9.20
CA LEU A 435 -42.78 -7.79 8.76
C LEU A 435 -41.79 -7.48 7.63
N GLN A 436 -40.55 -7.97 7.74
CA GLN A 436 -39.54 -7.81 6.69
C GLN A 436 -39.93 -8.56 5.41
N ASP A 437 -40.31 -9.84 5.51
CA ASP A 437 -40.73 -10.64 4.35
C ASP A 437 -41.94 -9.99 3.64
N LYS A 438 -42.87 -9.42 4.42
CA LYS A 438 -44.03 -8.68 3.89
C LYS A 438 -43.60 -7.38 3.22
N HIS A 439 -42.70 -6.62 3.84
CA HIS A 439 -42.13 -5.41 3.27
C HIS A 439 -41.47 -5.70 1.91
N ASN A 440 -40.53 -6.65 1.87
CA ASN A 440 -39.77 -6.99 0.67
C ASN A 440 -40.68 -7.46 -0.48
N SER A 441 -41.83 -8.07 -0.18
CA SER A 441 -42.77 -8.56 -1.20
C SER A 441 -43.79 -7.52 -1.67
N THR A 442 -44.07 -6.47 -0.91
CA THR A 442 -45.11 -5.46 -1.27
C THR A 442 -44.58 -4.05 -1.47
N PHE A 443 -43.34 -3.75 -1.09
CA PHE A 443 -42.84 -2.38 -1.04
C PHE A 443 -42.77 -1.70 -2.40
N ILE A 444 -42.23 -2.37 -3.44
CA ILE A 444 -42.12 -1.79 -4.79
C ILE A 444 -43.49 -1.31 -5.28
N GLN A 445 -44.50 -2.18 -5.19
CA GLN A 445 -45.84 -1.85 -5.66
C GLN A 445 -46.51 -0.78 -4.78
N TRP A 446 -46.31 -0.84 -3.46
CA TRP A 446 -46.81 0.17 -2.53
C TRP A 446 -46.20 1.56 -2.81
N LEU A 447 -44.88 1.63 -3.02
CA LEU A 447 -44.15 2.86 -3.29
C LEU A 447 -44.63 3.49 -4.60
N HIS A 448 -44.79 2.69 -5.66
CA HIS A 448 -45.34 3.16 -6.94
C HIS A 448 -46.70 3.84 -6.75
N PHE A 449 -47.65 3.19 -6.06
CA PHE A 449 -48.98 3.76 -5.84
C PHE A 449 -48.97 4.98 -4.93
N LYS A 450 -48.13 4.97 -3.89
CA LYS A 450 -47.97 6.07 -2.95
C LYS A 450 -47.45 7.33 -3.65
N VAL A 451 -46.35 7.21 -4.39
CA VAL A 451 -45.77 8.31 -5.16
C VAL A 451 -46.77 8.82 -6.22
N GLN A 452 -47.46 7.91 -6.93
CA GLN A 452 -48.48 8.32 -7.91
C GLN A 452 -49.65 9.08 -7.26
N SER A 453 -50.07 8.71 -6.05
CA SER A 453 -51.13 9.42 -5.32
C SER A 453 -50.70 10.82 -4.88
N GLU A 454 -49.45 11.00 -4.46
CA GLU A 454 -48.89 12.29 -4.06
C GLU A 454 -48.67 13.24 -5.24
N LEU A 455 -48.45 12.70 -6.45
CA LEU A 455 -48.37 13.49 -7.68
C LEU A 455 -49.73 14.00 -8.16
N ASN A 456 -50.81 13.27 -7.87
CA ASN A 456 -52.17 13.58 -8.29
C ASN A 456 -52.95 14.44 -7.28
N GLY A 457 -52.37 14.76 -6.12
CA GLY A 457 -52.99 15.63 -5.11
C GLY A 457 -52.96 17.11 -5.48
N GLU A 458 -53.85 17.91 -4.88
CA GLU A 458 -53.98 19.36 -5.13
C GLU A 458 -52.77 20.18 -4.65
N GLU A 459 -52.00 19.65 -3.70
CA GLU A 459 -50.68 20.14 -3.31
C GLU A 459 -49.65 19.25 -4.00
N HIS A 460 -48.96 19.73 -5.04
CA HIS A 460 -47.82 19.02 -5.62
C HIS A 460 -46.73 18.84 -4.55
N ASN A 461 -46.79 17.72 -3.84
CA ASN A 461 -46.02 17.45 -2.62
C ASN A 461 -44.51 17.27 -2.88
N GLY A 462 -43.81 18.25 -3.44
CA GLY A 462 -42.34 18.30 -3.47
C GLY A 462 -41.60 17.06 -4.00
N VAL A 463 -42.29 16.08 -4.62
CA VAL A 463 -41.74 14.77 -4.98
C VAL A 463 -40.67 14.99 -6.05
N SER A 464 -39.43 14.67 -5.70
CA SER A 464 -38.27 14.83 -6.57
C SER A 464 -38.46 14.04 -7.87
N GLU A 465 -37.86 14.51 -8.96
CA GLU A 465 -37.89 13.77 -10.24
C GLU A 465 -37.24 12.38 -10.09
N ASN A 466 -36.14 12.29 -9.32
CA ASN A 466 -35.44 11.04 -9.04
C ASN A 466 -36.36 9.99 -8.40
N LEU A 467 -37.10 10.38 -7.36
CA LEU A 467 -38.00 9.48 -6.65
C LEU A 467 -39.13 8.96 -7.56
N ARG A 468 -39.62 9.79 -8.50
CA ARG A 468 -40.62 9.35 -9.49
C ARG A 468 -40.09 8.22 -10.38
N TRP A 469 -38.86 8.39 -10.89
CA TRP A 469 -38.22 7.36 -11.72
C TRP A 469 -37.90 6.09 -10.93
N LEU A 470 -37.46 6.22 -9.68
CA LEU A 470 -37.26 5.08 -8.79
C LEU A 470 -38.58 4.33 -8.51
N ALA A 471 -39.66 5.04 -8.20
CA ALA A 471 -40.95 4.43 -7.92
C ALA A 471 -41.59 3.77 -9.16
N ALA A 472 -41.34 4.31 -10.36
CA ALA A 472 -41.75 3.71 -11.63
C ALA A 472 -41.01 2.39 -11.93
N GLY A 473 -39.80 2.23 -11.38
CA GLY A 473 -38.95 1.06 -11.56
C GLY A 473 -38.06 1.14 -12.81
N PRO A 474 -37.01 0.30 -12.88
CA PRO A 474 -36.11 0.28 -14.01
C PRO A 474 -36.75 -0.44 -15.20
N SER A 475 -36.14 -0.29 -16.37
CA SER A 475 -36.45 -1.10 -17.55
C SER A 475 -36.44 -2.59 -17.21
N MET A 476 -37.42 -3.33 -17.72
CA MET A 476 -37.55 -4.80 -17.56
C MET A 476 -36.36 -5.59 -18.09
N ALA A 477 -35.50 -4.93 -18.86
CA ALA A 477 -34.30 -5.46 -19.49
C ALA A 477 -33.07 -4.71 -18.94
N ALA A 478 -32.27 -5.38 -18.11
CA ALA A 478 -31.01 -4.82 -17.60
C ALA A 478 -29.83 -5.31 -18.46
N PRO A 479 -29.07 -4.41 -19.11
CA PRO A 479 -27.80 -4.74 -19.73
C PRO A 479 -26.83 -5.37 -18.73
N SER A 480 -26.10 -6.39 -19.18
CA SER A 480 -25.08 -7.08 -18.39
C SER A 480 -23.68 -6.93 -18.99
N TYR A 481 -22.68 -6.86 -18.10
CA TYR A 481 -21.29 -6.57 -18.46
C TYR A 481 -20.32 -7.58 -17.82
N ARG A 482 -19.22 -7.87 -18.53
CA ARG A 482 -18.09 -8.65 -17.97
C ARG A 482 -17.09 -7.80 -17.22
N SER A 483 -17.02 -6.52 -17.57
CA SER A 483 -16.12 -5.53 -17.00
C SER A 483 -16.81 -4.17 -17.03
N TYR A 484 -16.71 -3.42 -15.94
CA TYR A 484 -17.37 -2.12 -15.79
C TYR A 484 -16.47 -1.19 -14.96
N LEU A 485 -16.30 0.05 -15.41
CA LEU A 485 -15.46 1.06 -14.76
C LEU A 485 -16.34 1.98 -13.93
N ILE A 486 -16.06 2.10 -12.63
CA ILE A 486 -16.87 2.85 -11.67
C ILE A 486 -15.93 3.68 -10.82
N ASN A 487 -16.06 5.00 -10.88
CA ASN A 487 -15.20 5.95 -10.14
C ASN A 487 -13.69 5.66 -10.33
N GLY A 488 -13.27 5.34 -11.56
CA GLY A 488 -11.87 5.00 -11.87
C GLY A 488 -11.43 3.60 -11.46
N VAL A 489 -12.29 2.81 -10.82
CA VAL A 489 -12.02 1.42 -10.43
C VAL A 489 -12.69 0.46 -11.40
N LYS A 490 -11.90 -0.45 -11.99
CA LYS A 490 -12.41 -1.44 -12.94
C LYS A 490 -12.84 -2.68 -12.19
N PHE A 491 -14.12 -3.03 -12.27
CA PHE A 491 -14.67 -4.27 -11.72
C PHE A 491 -14.88 -5.29 -12.84
N ASN A 492 -14.64 -6.56 -12.53
CA ASN A 492 -14.86 -7.68 -13.46
C ASN A 492 -15.79 -8.71 -12.84
N THR A 493 -16.47 -9.49 -13.68
CA THR A 493 -17.09 -10.73 -13.23
C THR A 493 -16.02 -11.81 -13.02
N LYS A 494 -16.31 -12.77 -12.13
CA LYS A 494 -15.42 -13.91 -11.86
C LYS A 494 -15.06 -14.68 -13.13
N ALA A 495 -16.04 -14.91 -14.01
CA ALA A 495 -15.81 -15.57 -15.29
C ALA A 495 -14.81 -14.82 -16.19
N GLN A 496 -14.78 -13.48 -16.12
CA GLN A 496 -13.83 -12.67 -16.86
C GLN A 496 -12.41 -12.73 -16.25
N ASP A 497 -12.31 -12.77 -14.92
CA ASP A 497 -11.03 -12.94 -14.23
C ASP A 497 -10.41 -14.32 -14.45
N ASP A 498 -11.24 -15.37 -14.58
CA ASP A 498 -10.77 -16.74 -14.78
C ASP A 498 -9.98 -16.93 -16.08
N VAL A 499 -10.35 -16.19 -17.13
CA VAL A 499 -9.66 -16.19 -18.42
C VAL A 499 -8.54 -15.15 -18.53
N ARG A 500 -8.29 -14.36 -17.47
CA ARG A 500 -7.26 -13.31 -17.42
C ARG A 500 -6.13 -13.63 -16.44
N THR A 501 -5.02 -12.93 -16.61
CA THR A 501 -3.88 -12.94 -15.70
C THR A 501 -4.04 -11.99 -14.51
N VAL A 502 -5.06 -11.14 -14.53
CA VAL A 502 -5.43 -10.18 -13.48
C VAL A 502 -6.75 -10.60 -12.82
N GLN A 503 -7.03 -10.08 -11.62
CA GLN A 503 -8.33 -10.23 -10.96
C GLN A 503 -8.89 -8.89 -10.51
N ASN A 504 -10.17 -8.64 -10.75
CA ASN A 504 -10.88 -7.43 -10.35
C ASN A 504 -12.31 -7.72 -9.85
N SER A 505 -12.62 -8.99 -9.54
CA SER A 505 -13.95 -9.45 -9.11
C SER A 505 -14.16 -9.48 -7.60
N GLY A 506 -13.11 -9.29 -6.79
CA GLY A 506 -13.23 -9.25 -5.34
C GLY A 506 -13.81 -7.93 -4.84
N VAL A 507 -14.77 -8.02 -3.92
CA VAL A 507 -15.43 -6.86 -3.31
C VAL A 507 -15.52 -6.97 -1.80
N TYR A 508 -15.47 -5.82 -1.14
CA TYR A 508 -15.68 -5.66 0.29
C TYR A 508 -16.78 -4.63 0.53
N LEU A 509 -17.75 -4.98 1.37
CA LEU A 509 -18.82 -4.10 1.83
C LEU A 509 -18.73 -3.94 3.34
N LEU A 510 -18.69 -2.70 3.83
CA LEU A 510 -18.86 -2.40 5.25
C LEU A 510 -20.31 -1.99 5.48
N ALA A 511 -21.11 -2.86 6.07
CA ALA A 511 -22.53 -2.60 6.30
C ALA A 511 -22.84 -2.44 7.79
N HIS A 512 -23.77 -1.54 8.10
CA HIS A 512 -24.34 -1.37 9.43
C HIS A 512 -25.41 -2.46 9.65
N THR A 513 -25.04 -3.58 10.27
CA THR A 513 -25.92 -4.76 10.35
C THR A 513 -26.24 -5.15 11.79
N MET A 514 -27.42 -5.73 11.96
CA MET A 514 -27.90 -6.27 13.22
C MET A 514 -27.31 -7.66 13.45
N GLN A 515 -26.43 -7.79 14.44
CA GLN A 515 -25.83 -9.06 14.85
C GLN A 515 -26.71 -9.77 15.88
N VAL A 516 -26.85 -11.08 15.72
CA VAL A 516 -27.56 -11.97 16.65
C VAL A 516 -26.64 -13.12 17.03
N ALA A 517 -26.48 -13.37 18.33
CA ALA A 517 -25.61 -14.45 18.84
C ALA A 517 -26.18 -15.84 18.54
N SER A 518 -27.48 -15.95 18.29
CA SER A 518 -28.14 -17.17 17.83
C SER A 518 -29.52 -16.85 17.25
N ALA A 519 -30.14 -17.82 16.58
CA ALA A 519 -31.54 -17.71 16.11
C ALA A 519 -32.57 -17.48 17.25
N LYS A 520 -32.18 -17.66 18.52
CA LYS A 520 -33.02 -17.40 19.71
C LYS A 520 -32.62 -16.12 20.46
N ASP A 521 -31.66 -15.37 19.94
CA ASP A 521 -31.18 -14.14 20.59
C ASP A 521 -32.30 -13.09 20.62
N LYS A 522 -32.47 -12.48 21.79
CA LYS A 522 -33.47 -11.44 22.06
C LYS A 522 -32.87 -10.03 22.09
N ASN A 523 -31.54 -9.92 22.11
CA ASN A 523 -30.82 -8.66 22.24
C ASN A 523 -29.82 -8.48 21.09
N PRO A 524 -30.31 -8.24 19.86
CA PRO A 524 -29.43 -7.98 18.75
C PRO A 524 -28.56 -6.73 18.97
N ILE A 525 -27.29 -6.80 18.59
CA ILE A 525 -26.36 -5.66 18.63
C ILE A 525 -26.17 -5.14 17.21
N VAL A 526 -26.47 -3.87 16.96
CA VAL A 526 -26.18 -3.24 15.66
C VAL A 526 -24.73 -2.77 15.66
N SER A 527 -23.94 -3.26 14.71
CA SER A 527 -22.53 -2.88 14.57
C SER A 527 -22.08 -2.94 13.12
N ASN A 528 -20.95 -2.32 12.81
CA ASN A 528 -20.39 -2.37 11.46
C ASN A 528 -19.80 -3.77 11.23
N MET A 529 -20.30 -4.46 10.21
CA MET A 529 -19.79 -5.76 9.80
C MET A 529 -19.26 -5.69 8.37
N GLY A 530 -18.04 -6.22 8.19
CA GLY A 530 -17.43 -6.38 6.87
C GLY A 530 -17.93 -7.64 6.19
N PHE A 531 -18.23 -7.54 4.89
CA PHE A 531 -18.60 -8.66 4.04
C PHE A 531 -17.64 -8.72 2.86
N TYR A 532 -17.12 -9.91 2.59
CA TYR A 532 -16.26 -10.17 1.45
C TYR A 532 -17.03 -10.97 0.42
N GLY A 533 -16.86 -10.67 -0.85
CA GLY A 533 -17.59 -11.34 -1.91
C GLY A 533 -16.87 -11.37 -3.24
N VAL A 534 -17.44 -12.13 -4.17
CA VAL A 534 -16.95 -12.27 -5.54
C VAL A 534 -18.08 -11.89 -6.50
N ILE A 535 -17.81 -10.96 -7.41
CA ILE A 535 -18.77 -10.51 -8.42
C ILE A 535 -19.03 -11.65 -9.42
N GLN A 536 -20.29 -12.08 -9.52
CA GLN A 536 -20.75 -13.03 -10.52
C GLN A 536 -21.33 -12.32 -11.74
N GLU A 537 -22.12 -11.26 -11.53
CA GLU A 537 -22.75 -10.49 -12.60
C GLU A 537 -22.69 -8.99 -12.31
N ILE A 538 -22.59 -8.19 -13.37
CA ILE A 538 -22.65 -6.72 -13.31
C ILE A 538 -23.80 -6.27 -14.19
N TRP A 539 -24.78 -5.60 -13.59
CA TRP A 539 -25.95 -5.08 -14.29
C TRP A 539 -25.98 -3.56 -14.23
N ASP A 540 -26.58 -2.96 -15.25
CA ASP A 540 -26.82 -1.53 -15.31
C ASP A 540 -28.33 -1.28 -15.33
N LEU A 541 -28.90 -0.88 -14.20
CA LEU A 541 -30.34 -0.67 -14.08
C LEU A 541 -30.72 0.67 -14.70
N ASP A 542 -31.46 0.65 -15.80
CA ASP A 542 -31.85 1.84 -16.56
C ASP A 542 -33.21 2.37 -16.07
N TYR A 543 -33.19 3.50 -15.37
CA TYR A 543 -34.38 4.22 -14.89
C TYR A 543 -34.79 5.34 -15.87
N GLN A 544 -34.39 5.23 -17.15
CA GLN A 544 -34.57 6.20 -18.23
C GLN A 544 -33.74 7.48 -18.04
N LYS A 545 -33.89 8.16 -16.91
CA LYS A 545 -33.21 9.43 -16.61
C LYS A 545 -31.77 9.24 -16.16
N PHE A 546 -31.50 8.16 -15.44
CA PHE A 546 -30.20 7.80 -14.92
C PHE A 546 -30.05 6.27 -14.91
N ARG A 547 -28.81 5.81 -14.71
CA ARG A 547 -28.51 4.40 -14.57
C ARG A 547 -27.80 4.12 -13.26
N ILE A 548 -28.09 2.97 -12.66
CA ILE A 548 -27.47 2.53 -11.41
C ILE A 548 -26.77 1.18 -11.65
N PRO A 549 -25.43 1.12 -11.58
CA PRO A 549 -24.71 -0.14 -11.68
C PRO A 549 -24.87 -0.95 -10.38
N VAL A 550 -25.36 -2.19 -10.54
CA VAL A 550 -25.58 -3.14 -9.44
C VAL A 550 -24.74 -4.39 -9.70
N LEU A 551 -24.09 -4.86 -8.65
CA LEU A 551 -23.28 -6.08 -8.66
C LEU A 551 -24.08 -7.21 -8.01
N ARG A 552 -24.10 -8.37 -8.66
CA ARG A 552 -24.53 -9.61 -8.02
C ARG A 552 -23.30 -10.37 -7.54
N CYS A 553 -23.21 -10.58 -6.25
CA CYS A 553 -22.04 -11.15 -5.58
C CYS A 553 -22.37 -12.46 -4.87
N ASP A 554 -21.42 -13.38 -4.90
CA ASP A 554 -21.38 -14.48 -3.93
C ASP A 554 -20.66 -13.97 -2.69
N TRP A 555 -21.43 -13.72 -1.63
CA TRP A 555 -20.91 -13.27 -0.34
C TRP A 555 -20.43 -14.45 0.50
N ILE A 556 -19.28 -14.29 1.15
CA ILE A 556 -18.69 -15.29 2.01
C ILE A 556 -19.40 -15.28 3.37
N ASP A 557 -19.65 -16.46 3.91
CA ASP A 557 -20.23 -16.63 5.24
C ASP A 557 -19.25 -16.16 6.31
N ASN A 558 -19.60 -15.13 7.06
CA ASN A 558 -18.72 -14.53 8.05
C ASN A 558 -18.45 -15.43 9.27
N THR A 559 -19.24 -16.49 9.49
CA THR A 559 -19.07 -17.41 10.63
C THR A 559 -18.19 -18.59 10.29
N LEU A 560 -18.33 -19.13 9.07
CA LEU A 560 -17.66 -20.36 8.64
C LEU A 560 -16.52 -20.12 7.65
N GLY A 561 -16.56 -19.01 6.93
CA GLY A 561 -15.68 -18.70 5.81
C GLY A 561 -14.72 -17.55 6.06
N LEU A 562 -14.61 -17.03 7.29
CA LEU A 562 -13.76 -15.89 7.61
C LEU A 562 -12.97 -16.11 8.92
N VAL A 563 -11.66 -15.90 8.87
CA VAL A 563 -10.76 -15.97 10.03
C VAL A 563 -9.72 -14.86 9.94
N VAL A 564 -9.37 -14.26 11.08
CA VAL A 564 -8.20 -13.37 11.19
C VAL A 564 -7.12 -14.10 11.99
N ASP A 565 -5.93 -14.22 11.43
CA ASP A 565 -4.83 -14.95 12.08
C ASP A 565 -4.06 -14.11 13.12
N GLU A 566 -3.10 -14.73 13.82
CA GLU A 566 -2.26 -14.08 14.85
C GLU A 566 -1.47 -12.87 14.33
N LEU A 567 -1.25 -12.79 13.01
CA LEU A 567 -0.52 -11.72 12.35
C LEU A 567 -1.45 -10.64 11.78
N GLY A 568 -2.77 -10.80 11.92
CA GLY A 568 -3.77 -9.86 11.41
C GLY A 568 -4.15 -10.06 9.95
N PHE A 569 -3.74 -11.16 9.31
CA PHE A 569 -4.22 -11.46 7.95
C PHE A 569 -5.68 -11.91 8.01
N THR A 570 -6.52 -11.29 7.19
CA THR A 570 -7.88 -11.77 6.94
C THR A 570 -7.84 -12.88 5.92
N LEU A 571 -8.29 -14.06 6.30
CA LEU A 571 -8.39 -15.27 5.48
C LEU A 571 -9.85 -15.55 5.19
N VAL A 572 -10.14 -15.89 3.93
CA VAL A 572 -11.48 -16.29 3.49
C VAL A 572 -11.48 -17.63 2.77
N ASP A 573 -12.51 -18.44 3.03
CA ASP A 573 -12.82 -19.65 2.23
C ASP A 573 -13.91 -19.29 1.22
N LEU A 574 -13.48 -19.08 -0.03
CA LEU A 574 -14.38 -18.68 -1.14
C LEU A 574 -15.44 -19.75 -1.47
N SER A 575 -15.33 -20.97 -0.94
CA SER A 575 -16.36 -22.02 -1.10
C SER A 575 -17.52 -21.89 -0.12
N LYS A 576 -17.35 -21.14 0.98
CA LYS A 576 -18.37 -20.95 2.02
C LYS A 576 -19.26 -19.76 1.70
N ILE A 577 -20.14 -19.94 0.72
CA ILE A 577 -21.09 -18.90 0.30
C ILE A 577 -22.25 -18.78 1.29
N GLY A 578 -22.39 -17.60 1.90
CA GLY A 578 -23.50 -17.18 2.75
C GLY A 578 -24.52 -16.31 2.00
N TYR A 579 -25.46 -15.72 2.75
CA TYR A 579 -26.34 -14.62 2.29
C TYR A 579 -27.04 -14.80 0.92
N ARG A 580 -27.45 -16.03 0.57
CA ARG A 580 -28.03 -16.35 -0.76
C ARG A 580 -29.29 -15.57 -1.14
N ASN A 581 -29.97 -14.99 -0.17
CA ASN A 581 -31.18 -14.18 -0.40
C ASN A 581 -30.87 -12.69 -0.56
N ASP A 582 -29.62 -12.27 -0.34
CA ASP A 582 -29.16 -10.88 -0.38
C ASP A 582 -27.83 -10.81 -1.15
N GLN A 583 -27.93 -10.94 -2.48
CA GLN A 583 -26.77 -11.06 -3.37
C GLN A 583 -26.44 -9.76 -4.10
N PHE A 584 -27.28 -8.74 -4.00
CA PHE A 584 -27.12 -7.51 -4.77
C PHE A 584 -26.48 -6.41 -3.92
N VAL A 585 -25.68 -5.56 -4.57
CA VAL A 585 -25.10 -4.38 -3.95
C VAL A 585 -24.94 -3.29 -4.99
N MET A 586 -25.16 -2.02 -4.62
CA MET A 586 -24.82 -0.94 -5.53
C MET A 586 -23.30 -0.83 -5.62
N ALA A 587 -22.78 -0.70 -6.83
CA ALA A 587 -21.34 -0.72 -7.02
C ALA A 587 -20.62 0.45 -6.33
N SER A 588 -21.33 1.55 -6.06
CA SER A 588 -20.82 2.70 -5.29
C SER A 588 -20.58 2.40 -3.80
N GLN A 589 -21.15 1.32 -3.26
CA GLN A 589 -21.04 0.97 -1.84
C GLN A 589 -19.88 0.02 -1.53
N VAL A 590 -19.30 -0.62 -2.54
CA VAL A 590 -18.23 -1.61 -2.36
C VAL A 590 -16.84 -1.03 -2.59
N LYS A 591 -15.86 -1.61 -1.91
CA LYS A 591 -14.43 -1.42 -2.20
C LYS A 591 -13.90 -2.64 -2.93
N GLN A 592 -12.98 -2.42 -3.87
CA GLN A 592 -12.30 -3.52 -4.54
C GLN A 592 -11.27 -4.17 -3.60
N VAL A 593 -11.30 -5.50 -3.54
CA VAL A 593 -10.28 -6.35 -2.91
C VAL A 593 -9.86 -7.44 -3.88
N PHE A 594 -8.78 -8.13 -3.57
CA PHE A 594 -8.33 -9.29 -4.33
C PHE A 594 -7.90 -10.41 -3.40
N TYR A 595 -8.01 -11.64 -3.89
CA TYR A 595 -7.81 -12.84 -3.09
C TYR A 595 -6.56 -13.57 -3.57
N VAL A 596 -5.62 -13.83 -2.66
CA VAL A 596 -4.40 -14.59 -2.95
C VAL A 596 -4.43 -15.88 -2.16
N ASP A 597 -4.26 -17.02 -2.83
CA ASP A 597 -4.24 -18.33 -2.17
C ASP A 597 -3.23 -18.35 -1.01
N ASP A 598 -3.68 -18.78 0.17
CA ASP A 598 -2.82 -18.89 1.35
C ASP A 598 -1.93 -20.15 1.21
N PRO A 599 -0.60 -19.99 1.10
CA PRO A 599 0.28 -21.15 0.98
C PRO A 599 0.37 -21.96 2.29
N MET A 600 -0.13 -21.43 3.42
CA MET A 600 -0.19 -22.12 4.72
C MET A 600 -1.47 -22.92 4.92
N HIS A 601 -2.61 -22.44 4.43
CA HIS A 601 -3.93 -23.05 4.61
C HIS A 601 -4.61 -23.30 3.27
N ARG A 602 -4.49 -24.53 2.75
CA ARG A 602 -5.13 -24.92 1.48
C ARG A 602 -6.64 -24.70 1.53
N GLY A 603 -7.19 -24.05 0.50
CA GLY A 603 -8.61 -23.72 0.39
C GLY A 603 -8.97 -22.35 0.98
N TRP A 604 -8.04 -21.69 1.66
CA TRP A 604 -8.19 -20.32 2.13
C TRP A 604 -7.42 -19.36 1.24
N SER A 605 -7.92 -18.15 1.11
CA SER A 605 -7.26 -17.04 0.44
C SER A 605 -7.06 -15.88 1.40
N VAL A 606 -5.88 -15.26 1.37
CA VAL A 606 -5.61 -13.98 2.03
C VAL A 606 -6.32 -12.89 1.26
N VAL A 607 -7.05 -12.04 1.99
CA VAL A 607 -7.67 -10.84 1.43
C VAL A 607 -6.68 -9.68 1.43
N LEU A 608 -6.51 -9.05 0.27
CA LEU A 608 -5.68 -7.86 0.10
C LEU A 608 -6.52 -6.73 -0.53
N SER A 609 -6.26 -5.50 -0.11
CA SER A 609 -6.94 -4.31 -0.61
C SER A 609 -6.00 -3.46 -1.46
N MET A 610 -6.52 -2.86 -2.52
CA MET A 610 -5.81 -1.83 -3.26
C MET A 610 -5.63 -0.57 -2.38
N PRO A 611 -4.46 0.10 -2.41
CA PRO A 611 -4.35 1.45 -1.87
C PRO A 611 -5.36 2.38 -2.58
N ASN A 612 -6.00 3.30 -1.85
CA ASN A 612 -6.93 4.26 -2.45
C ASN A 612 -6.19 5.12 -3.52
N ARG A 613 -6.49 4.87 -4.80
CA ARG A 613 -6.03 5.70 -5.92
C ARG A 613 -6.89 6.95 -6.00
N GLU A 614 -6.50 7.98 -5.26
CA GLU A 614 -7.06 9.32 -5.40
C GLU A 614 -5.98 10.24 -5.95
N TYR A 615 -5.70 10.06 -7.24
CA TYR A 615 -5.13 11.00 -8.19
C TYR A 615 -5.22 10.33 -9.56
N ASN A 616 -5.28 11.12 -10.64
CA ASN A 616 -5.21 10.64 -12.02
C ASN A 616 -3.88 9.89 -12.29
N ASP A 617 -3.75 8.66 -11.79
CA ASP A 617 -2.89 7.61 -12.37
C ASP A 617 -3.42 7.17 -13.76
N VAL A 618 -4.36 7.92 -14.33
CA VAL A 618 -4.92 7.83 -15.68
C VAL A 618 -3.95 8.34 -16.75
N ILE A 619 -2.74 8.80 -16.38
CA ILE A 619 -1.63 8.82 -17.34
C ILE A 619 -1.27 7.35 -17.59
N GLY A 620 -1.99 6.75 -18.52
CA GLY A 620 -1.92 5.34 -18.82
C GLY A 620 -0.47 4.92 -19.06
N ASP A 621 -0.14 3.74 -18.54
CA ASP A 621 1.04 2.99 -18.99
C ASP A 621 0.99 2.67 -20.50
N ASP A 622 -0.11 3.01 -21.19
CA ASP A 622 -0.36 2.83 -22.62
C ASP A 622 -0.15 4.11 -23.48
N VAL A 623 0.44 5.18 -22.95
CA VAL A 623 0.98 6.25 -23.82
C VAL A 623 2.47 6.00 -24.08
N LEU A 624 2.68 5.46 -25.29
CA LEU A 624 3.91 5.11 -26.03
C LEU A 624 4.44 3.68 -25.89
#